data_AF-A0ABD4BEE0-F1
#
_entry.id   AF-A0ABD4BEE0-F1
#
_cell.length_a   1.000
_cell.length_b   1.000
_cell.length_c   1.000
_cell.angle_alpha   90.00
_cell.angle_beta   90.00
_cell.angle_gamma   90.00
#
_symmetry.space_group_name_H-M   'P 1'
#
loop_
_entity.id
_entity.type
_entity.pdbx_description
1 polymer ?
#
loop_
_entity_poly.entity_id
_entity_poly.type
_entity_poly.pdbx_seq_one_letter_code
_entity_poly.pdbx_strand_id
1 'polypeptide(L)'
;MIKVLKPGLATSVQDLGREGYYHLGIPPSGALDQYALSAANQLVGNPPGAAGLECTLLGPELEFQCDTLAAVCGAHMTARLDGVEMHHDTAFAVKAGQVLRFDFPNDGARTYLAVAGGIDVPLVLGSRSTYTLGALGGFQGRRLMADDQLPIGIPGGKGRAGASLPMALRQSLGGEVYLRVVPGLYYERLTEFAATSFFSESWSVGSEADRIGYRFKGGRALTFQPREQPFGAGSDPSNIVDSCYPIGSIQVPAGLEPIVLHRDAVSGGGYAMIGTVISADLDLIGQMQPNQKARFVAVTLEEALEARKSYKKKLACLSKLFPS
;
A
#
# COMPACT_ATOMS: atom_id res chain seq x y z
N MET A 1 21.08 15.22 -0.66
CA MET A 1 20.44 14.86 0.62
C MET A 1 19.08 15.52 0.69
N ILE A 2 18.15 14.95 1.45
CA ILE A 2 16.86 15.55 1.79
C ILE A 2 16.79 15.64 3.30
N LYS A 3 16.61 16.85 3.84
CA LYS A 3 16.41 17.08 5.26
C LYS A 3 14.92 17.04 5.58
N VAL A 4 14.54 16.29 6.61
CA VAL A 4 13.16 16.26 7.10
C VAL A 4 12.94 17.43 8.07
N LEU A 5 12.16 18.43 7.67
CA LEU A 5 11.77 19.53 8.54
C LEU A 5 10.58 19.13 9.43
N LYS A 6 9.57 18.49 8.82
CA LYS A 6 8.45 17.86 9.52
C LYS A 6 8.20 16.47 8.94
N PRO A 7 8.04 15.43 9.78
CA PRO A 7 7.92 14.06 9.29
C PRO A 7 6.54 13.70 8.72
N GLY A 8 5.51 14.54 8.91
CA GLY A 8 4.13 14.18 8.62
C GLY A 8 3.56 13.20 9.66
N LEU A 9 2.44 12.54 9.35
CA LEU A 9 1.80 11.58 10.27
C LEU A 9 2.53 10.23 10.31
N ALA A 10 2.81 9.67 9.14
CA ALA A 10 3.52 8.41 9.00
C ALA A 10 4.20 8.34 7.63
N THR A 11 5.41 8.90 7.56
CA THR A 11 6.28 8.82 6.37
C THR A 11 7.36 7.75 6.57
N SER A 12 7.56 6.90 5.57
CA SER A 12 8.60 5.86 5.60
C SER A 12 9.23 5.63 4.24
N VAL A 13 10.45 5.10 4.22
CA VAL A 13 11.13 4.68 2.98
C VAL A 13 10.55 3.34 2.54
N GLN A 14 10.07 3.27 1.30
CA GLN A 14 9.48 2.05 0.74
C GLN A 14 10.01 1.80 -0.68
N ASP A 15 10.33 0.55 -0.97
CA ASP A 15 10.49 0.03 -2.34
C ASP A 15 9.35 -0.97 -2.67
N LEU A 16 9.59 -1.95 -3.53
CA LEU A 16 8.60 -2.98 -3.86
C LEU A 16 8.58 -4.17 -2.87
N GLY A 17 9.42 -4.14 -1.83
CA GLY A 17 9.39 -5.08 -0.72
C GLY A 17 10.45 -6.19 -0.78
N ARG A 18 10.36 -7.07 0.22
CA ARG A 18 11.34 -8.10 0.60
C ARG A 18 10.75 -9.50 0.56
N GLU A 19 10.49 -9.98 -0.64
CA GLU A 19 9.90 -11.31 -0.83
C GLU A 19 10.85 -12.44 -0.38
N GLY A 20 10.28 -13.59 0.02
CA GLY A 20 11.03 -14.81 0.32
C GLY A 20 11.22 -15.15 1.80
N TYR A 21 10.94 -14.23 2.72
CA TYR A 21 11.18 -14.42 4.16
C TYR A 21 9.89 -14.62 4.98
N TYR A 22 8.74 -14.67 4.33
CA TYR A 22 7.44 -14.70 5.01
C TYR A 22 7.23 -15.97 5.86
N HIS A 23 7.79 -17.10 5.43
CA HIS A 23 7.82 -18.34 6.21
C HIS A 23 8.62 -18.24 7.52
N LEU A 24 9.44 -17.19 7.69
CA LEU A 24 10.18 -16.88 8.93
C LEU A 24 9.48 -15.79 9.77
N GLY A 25 8.26 -15.38 9.39
CA GLY A 25 7.53 -14.30 10.05
C GLY A 25 7.96 -12.89 9.63
N ILE A 26 8.75 -12.73 8.56
CA ILE A 26 9.17 -11.43 8.05
C ILE A 26 8.29 -11.03 6.86
N PRO A 27 7.44 -10.00 6.98
CA PRO A 27 6.56 -9.58 5.91
C PRO A 27 7.33 -8.99 4.71
N PRO A 28 6.70 -8.97 3.51
CA PRO A 28 7.30 -8.37 2.34
C PRO A 28 7.43 -6.84 2.47
N SER A 29 6.63 -6.16 3.29
CA SER A 29 6.55 -4.70 3.31
C SER A 29 6.43 -4.13 1.89
N GLY A 30 7.07 -3.02 1.58
CA GLY A 30 6.90 -2.33 0.31
C GLY A 30 5.82 -1.27 0.38
N ALA A 31 5.74 -0.46 -0.67
CA ALA A 31 4.63 0.47 -0.87
C ALA A 31 3.29 -0.27 -0.81
N LEU A 32 2.31 0.26 -0.08
CA LEU A 32 0.97 -0.33 -0.05
C LEU A 32 0.26 -0.22 -1.41
N ASP A 33 0.57 0.84 -2.16
CA ASP A 33 0.20 1.06 -3.55
C ASP A 33 1.48 1.06 -4.38
N GLN A 34 1.79 -0.12 -4.92
CA GLN A 34 3.01 -0.34 -5.70
C GLN A 34 2.95 0.33 -7.07
N TYR A 35 1.75 0.51 -7.61
CA TYR A 35 1.56 1.20 -8.87
C TYR A 35 1.97 2.67 -8.76
N ALA A 36 1.49 3.38 -7.74
CA ALA A 36 1.81 4.79 -7.54
C ALA A 36 3.32 5.01 -7.28
N LEU A 37 3.96 4.17 -6.46
CA LEU A 37 5.41 4.23 -6.27
C LEU A 37 6.15 4.02 -7.60
N SER A 38 5.78 2.97 -8.35
CA SER A 38 6.41 2.64 -9.63
C SER A 38 6.23 3.76 -10.66
N ALA A 39 5.06 4.42 -10.67
CA ALA A 39 4.78 5.53 -11.55
C ALA A 39 5.63 6.76 -11.21
N ALA A 40 5.69 7.13 -9.92
CA ALA A 40 6.53 8.24 -9.45
C ALA A 40 8.01 8.00 -9.82
N ASN A 41 8.52 6.79 -9.57
CA ASN A 41 9.89 6.41 -9.92
C ASN A 41 10.18 6.56 -11.41
N GLN A 42 9.31 6.03 -12.26
CA GLN A 42 9.54 6.07 -13.71
C GLN A 42 9.46 7.50 -14.27
N LEU A 43 8.60 8.36 -13.72
CA LEU A 43 8.54 9.78 -14.10
C LEU A 43 9.88 10.50 -13.88
N VAL A 44 10.62 10.15 -12.81
CA VAL A 44 11.94 10.70 -12.52
C VAL A 44 13.10 9.92 -13.15
N GLY A 45 12.81 8.91 -13.97
CA GLY A 45 13.80 8.08 -14.65
C GLY A 45 14.43 6.98 -13.80
N ASN A 46 13.86 6.66 -12.65
CA ASN A 46 14.32 5.54 -11.84
C ASN A 46 13.77 4.20 -12.38
N PRO A 47 14.43 3.06 -12.07
CA PRO A 47 13.80 1.76 -12.16
C PRO A 47 12.49 1.73 -11.35
N PRO A 48 11.47 0.95 -11.77
CA PRO A 48 10.15 0.96 -11.12
C PRO A 48 10.21 0.66 -9.61
N GLY A 49 11.15 -0.19 -9.20
CA GLY A 49 11.32 -0.58 -7.80
C GLY A 49 12.37 0.20 -7.01
N ALA A 50 12.80 1.38 -7.46
CA ALA A 50 13.64 2.23 -6.63
C ALA A 50 12.89 2.68 -5.35
N ALA A 51 13.64 2.95 -4.29
CA ALA A 51 13.03 3.38 -3.04
C ALA A 51 12.56 4.84 -3.14
N GLY A 52 11.32 5.07 -2.69
CA GLY A 52 10.73 6.40 -2.52
C GLY A 52 10.20 6.57 -1.10
N LEU A 53 9.51 7.69 -0.86
CA LEU A 53 8.82 7.92 0.40
C LEU A 53 7.34 7.61 0.24
N GLU A 54 6.80 6.74 1.09
CA GLU A 54 5.36 6.57 1.30
C GLU A 54 4.91 7.53 2.40
N CYS A 55 4.01 8.46 2.06
CA CYS A 55 3.52 9.52 2.94
C CYS A 55 2.02 9.32 3.21
N THR A 56 1.64 9.04 4.46
CA THR A 56 0.26 8.68 4.83
C THR A 56 -0.50 9.85 5.46
N LEU A 57 -1.66 10.21 4.89
CA LEU A 57 -2.66 11.23 5.31
C LEU A 57 -2.18 12.67 5.55
N LEU A 58 -1.03 12.89 6.16
CA LEU A 58 -0.36 14.17 6.34
C LEU A 58 1.08 14.01 5.87
N GLY A 59 1.40 14.62 4.73
CA GLY A 59 2.73 14.53 4.12
C GLY A 59 3.80 15.29 4.91
N PRO A 60 5.09 15.01 4.64
CA PRO A 60 6.21 15.66 5.29
C PRO A 60 6.47 17.07 4.74
N GLU A 61 7.30 17.83 5.45
CA GLU A 61 7.94 19.04 4.96
C GLU A 61 9.44 18.75 4.80
N LEU A 62 9.95 18.88 3.58
CA LEU A 62 11.26 18.37 3.17
C LEU A 62 12.08 19.46 2.50
N GLU A 63 13.29 19.71 3.00
CA GLU A 63 14.27 20.61 2.37
C GLU A 63 15.24 19.80 1.50
N PHE A 64 15.37 20.18 0.24
CA PHE A 64 16.29 19.53 -0.69
C PHE A 64 17.65 20.22 -0.64
N GLN A 65 18.71 19.49 -0.34
CA GLN A 65 20.07 20.06 -0.21
C GLN A 65 20.89 19.96 -1.51
N CYS A 66 20.28 19.50 -2.59
CA CYS A 66 20.88 19.41 -3.91
C CYS A 66 19.80 19.54 -4.99
N ASP A 67 20.21 19.97 -6.18
CA ASP A 67 19.35 19.97 -7.35
C ASP A 67 18.95 18.53 -7.71
N THR A 68 17.66 18.30 -8.00
CA THR A 68 17.16 16.98 -8.40
C THR A 68 15.85 17.10 -9.19
N LEU A 69 15.35 15.98 -9.67
CA LEU A 69 14.01 15.82 -10.23
C LEU A 69 13.16 15.03 -9.23
N ALA A 70 11.95 15.48 -8.97
CA ALA A 70 11.01 14.81 -8.08
C ALA A 70 9.68 14.55 -8.80
N ALA A 71 8.93 13.54 -8.37
CA ALA A 71 7.57 13.29 -8.81
C ALA A 71 6.72 12.76 -7.65
N VAL A 72 5.43 13.11 -7.68
CA VAL A 72 4.44 12.72 -6.68
C VAL A 72 3.28 12.03 -7.37
N CYS A 73 2.95 10.82 -6.92
CA CYS A 73 1.82 10.01 -7.41
C CYS A 73 1.03 9.41 -6.23
N GLY A 74 -0.13 8.82 -6.52
CA GLY A 74 -0.98 8.18 -5.50
C GLY A 74 -2.08 9.13 -5.02
N ALA A 75 -2.28 9.23 -3.71
CA ALA A 75 -3.27 10.12 -3.12
C ALA A 75 -3.08 11.57 -3.59
N HIS A 76 -4.20 12.24 -3.83
CA HIS A 76 -4.25 13.64 -4.23
C HIS A 76 -3.95 14.56 -3.04
N MET A 77 -2.68 14.54 -2.61
CA MET A 77 -2.08 15.50 -1.68
C MET A 77 -1.33 16.54 -2.49
N THR A 78 -1.84 17.76 -2.55
CA THR A 78 -1.25 18.82 -3.38
C THR A 78 0.17 19.14 -2.91
N ALA A 79 1.14 18.85 -3.76
CA ALA A 79 2.54 19.16 -3.52
C ALA A 79 2.81 20.65 -3.78
N ARG A 80 3.49 21.32 -2.85
CA ARG A 80 3.90 22.72 -2.97
C ARG A 80 5.39 22.87 -2.76
N LEU A 81 6.09 23.40 -3.77
CA LEU A 81 7.52 23.72 -3.71
C LEU A 81 7.69 25.22 -3.50
N ASP A 82 8.21 25.63 -2.34
CA ASP A 82 8.28 27.02 -1.88
C ASP A 82 6.94 27.78 -2.01
N GLY A 83 5.84 27.05 -1.76
CA GLY A 83 4.47 27.57 -1.86
C GLY A 83 3.83 27.48 -3.25
N VAL A 84 4.61 27.23 -4.31
CA VAL A 84 4.11 27.04 -5.68
C VAL A 84 3.53 25.65 -5.83
N GLU A 85 2.31 25.54 -6.33
CA GLU A 85 1.63 24.27 -6.57
C GLU A 85 2.25 23.50 -7.74
N MET A 86 2.62 22.24 -7.49
CA MET A 86 3.16 21.34 -8.49
C MET A 86 2.04 20.46 -9.06
N HIS A 87 2.10 20.17 -10.35
CA HIS A 87 1.14 19.26 -10.99
C HIS A 87 1.29 17.84 -10.45
N HIS A 88 0.17 17.23 -10.03
CA HIS A 88 0.12 15.83 -9.64
C HIS A 88 0.49 14.91 -10.81
N ASP A 89 1.01 13.71 -10.49
CA ASP A 89 1.45 12.71 -11.46
C ASP A 89 2.42 13.24 -12.53
N THR A 90 3.21 14.24 -12.15
CA THR A 90 4.11 14.96 -13.06
C THR A 90 5.46 15.18 -12.39
N ALA A 91 6.55 14.96 -13.13
CA ALA A 91 7.89 15.25 -12.66
C ALA A 91 8.18 16.75 -12.69
N PHE A 92 8.82 17.26 -11.64
CA PHE A 92 9.19 18.67 -11.50
C PHE A 92 10.63 18.82 -10.98
N ALA A 93 11.30 19.87 -11.43
CA ALA A 93 12.66 20.17 -10.99
C ALA A 93 12.64 20.79 -9.59
N VAL A 94 13.59 20.40 -8.76
CA VAL A 94 13.81 20.94 -7.42
C VAL A 94 15.25 21.45 -7.35
N LYS A 95 15.45 22.67 -6.88
CA LYS A 95 16.78 23.25 -6.63
C LYS A 95 17.20 23.06 -5.18
N ALA A 96 18.50 23.07 -4.94
CA ALA A 96 19.05 23.11 -3.60
C ALA A 96 18.50 24.30 -2.80
N GLY A 97 18.13 24.05 -1.54
CA GLY A 97 17.51 24.99 -0.61
C GLY A 97 15.99 25.08 -0.69
N GLN A 98 15.34 24.48 -1.69
CA GLN A 98 13.88 24.55 -1.81
C GLN A 98 13.18 23.57 -0.85
N VAL A 99 11.98 23.96 -0.41
CA VAL A 99 11.18 23.20 0.54
C VAL A 99 9.90 22.68 -0.13
N LEU A 100 9.73 21.36 -0.10
CA LEU A 100 8.53 20.67 -0.53
C LEU A 100 7.63 20.41 0.67
N ARG A 101 6.35 20.77 0.56
CA ARG A 101 5.30 20.43 1.53
C ARG A 101 4.07 19.87 0.82
N PHE A 102 3.17 19.26 1.58
CA PHE A 102 1.92 18.71 1.06
C PHE A 102 0.72 19.33 1.80
N ASP A 103 -0.32 19.64 1.03
CA ASP A 103 -1.64 19.92 1.60
C ASP A 103 -2.33 18.61 2.04
N PHE A 104 -3.48 18.72 2.72
CA PHE A 104 -4.28 17.55 3.09
C PHE A 104 -4.81 16.80 1.85
N PRO A 105 -4.96 15.47 1.91
CA PRO A 105 -5.47 14.67 0.80
C PRO A 105 -6.94 14.99 0.52
N ASN A 106 -7.28 15.21 -0.74
CA ASN A 106 -8.67 15.25 -1.19
C ASN A 106 -9.24 13.83 -1.37
N ASP A 107 -8.48 12.96 -2.04
CA ASP A 107 -8.78 11.55 -2.26
C ASP A 107 -7.54 10.70 -2.04
N GLY A 108 -7.72 9.45 -1.63
CA GLY A 108 -6.62 8.53 -1.36
C GLY A 108 -5.96 8.75 0.00
N ALA A 109 -5.21 7.77 0.48
CA ALA A 109 -4.60 7.80 1.81
C ALA A 109 -3.08 7.99 1.77
N ARG A 110 -2.41 7.59 0.68
CA ARG A 110 -0.95 7.55 0.58
C ARG A 110 -0.45 8.19 -0.70
N THR A 111 0.38 9.22 -0.56
CA THR A 111 1.13 9.78 -1.69
C THR A 111 2.55 9.24 -1.68
N TYR A 112 3.15 9.09 -2.86
CA TYR A 112 4.49 8.55 -3.04
C TYR A 112 5.39 9.59 -3.69
N LEU A 113 6.44 9.97 -2.97
CA LEU A 113 7.47 10.86 -3.48
C LEU A 113 8.66 10.05 -3.99
N ALA A 114 8.95 10.17 -5.27
CA ALA A 114 10.19 9.69 -5.87
C ALA A 114 11.11 10.87 -6.20
N VAL A 115 12.41 10.64 -6.09
CA VAL A 115 13.47 11.57 -6.50
C VAL A 115 14.42 10.85 -7.43
N ALA A 116 14.97 11.54 -8.43
CA ALA A 116 15.93 10.93 -9.35
C ALA A 116 17.14 10.36 -8.58
N GLY A 117 17.50 9.12 -8.90
CA GLY A 117 18.50 8.33 -8.15
C GLY A 117 17.91 7.50 -6.99
N GLY A 118 16.70 7.79 -6.54
CA GLY A 118 16.01 7.11 -5.44
C GLY A 118 16.57 7.47 -4.05
N ILE A 119 15.90 6.99 -3.00
CA ILE A 119 16.36 7.15 -1.62
C ILE A 119 17.39 6.06 -1.30
N ASP A 120 18.65 6.44 -1.08
CA ASP A 120 19.77 5.50 -1.01
C ASP A 120 20.09 5.05 0.42
N VAL A 121 19.12 4.41 1.07
CA VAL A 121 19.33 3.71 2.35
C VAL A 121 19.88 2.30 2.12
N PRO A 122 20.56 1.69 3.11
CA PRO A 122 21.07 0.32 2.97
C PRO A 122 19.99 -0.71 2.62
N LEU A 123 20.38 -1.70 1.81
CA LEU A 123 19.56 -2.90 1.61
C LEU A 123 19.63 -3.76 2.87
N VAL A 124 18.46 -4.16 3.38
CA VAL A 124 18.31 -5.20 4.39
C VAL A 124 17.55 -6.32 3.71
N LEU A 125 17.98 -7.58 3.81
CA LEU A 125 17.28 -8.72 3.17
C LEU A 125 16.85 -8.45 1.70
N GLY A 126 17.70 -7.77 0.91
CA GLY A 126 17.45 -7.47 -0.50
C GLY A 126 16.48 -6.32 -0.80
N SER A 127 16.03 -5.54 0.20
CA SER A 127 15.12 -4.40 -0.01
C SER A 127 15.37 -3.24 0.96
N ARG A 128 15.00 -2.04 0.51
CA ARG A 128 15.04 -0.77 1.24
C ARG A 128 13.75 -0.44 1.98
N SER A 129 12.75 -1.31 1.98
CA SER A 129 11.47 -1.04 2.67
C SER A 129 11.57 -1.04 4.19
N THR A 130 10.93 -0.07 4.83
CA THR A 130 10.74 -0.05 6.28
C THR A 130 9.65 -1.03 6.70
N TYR A 131 9.99 -1.96 7.60
CA TYR A 131 9.05 -2.70 8.43
C TYR A 131 9.11 -2.17 9.87
N THR A 132 8.13 -1.35 10.24
CA THR A 132 8.20 -0.57 11.49
C THR A 132 8.08 -1.45 12.74
N LEU A 133 7.20 -2.47 12.71
CA LEU A 133 6.97 -3.34 13.88
C LEU A 133 8.23 -4.15 14.24
N GLY A 134 9.00 -4.57 13.24
CA GLY A 134 10.26 -5.30 13.41
C GLY A 134 11.52 -4.44 13.41
N ALA A 135 11.39 -3.10 13.40
CA ALA A 135 12.50 -2.16 13.32
C ALA A 135 13.52 -2.50 12.19
N LEU A 136 13.02 -2.84 11.00
CA LEU A 136 13.83 -3.43 9.92
C LEU A 136 13.78 -2.59 8.63
N GLY A 137 14.95 -2.38 8.00
CA GLY A 137 15.06 -1.74 6.68
C GLY A 137 14.72 -0.24 6.67
N GLY A 138 14.69 0.35 5.47
CA GLY A 138 14.43 1.77 5.30
C GLY A 138 15.42 2.67 6.02
N PHE A 139 14.94 3.81 6.53
CA PHE A 139 15.75 4.70 7.36
C PHE A 139 15.68 4.25 8.82
N GLN A 140 16.73 3.57 9.29
CA GLN A 140 16.88 3.12 10.68
C GLN A 140 15.74 2.21 11.19
N GLY A 141 15.00 1.51 10.33
CA GLY A 141 13.93 0.61 10.74
C GLY A 141 12.64 1.32 11.20
N ARG A 142 12.52 2.63 11.03
CA ARG A 142 11.42 3.43 11.60
C ARG A 142 10.81 4.40 10.61
N ARG A 143 9.72 5.05 11.03
CA ARG A 143 9.18 6.25 10.37
C ARG A 143 10.18 7.39 10.47
N LEU A 144 10.10 8.31 9.52
CA LEU A 144 10.93 9.52 9.53
C LEU A 144 10.60 10.39 10.75
N MET A 145 11.60 11.10 11.23
CA MET A 145 11.53 12.07 12.32
C MET A 145 12.10 13.40 11.84
N ALA A 146 11.81 14.48 12.57
CA ALA A 146 12.42 15.78 12.31
C ALA A 146 13.95 15.68 12.40
N ASP A 147 14.62 16.44 11.55
CA ASP A 147 16.08 16.50 11.38
C ASP A 147 16.75 15.24 10.81
N ASP A 148 15.99 14.20 10.43
CA ASP A 148 16.51 13.10 9.63
C ASP A 148 17.10 13.62 8.30
N GLN A 149 18.22 13.03 7.88
CA GLN A 149 18.93 13.35 6.64
C GLN A 149 18.93 12.13 5.73
N LEU A 150 18.17 12.20 4.65
CA LEU A 150 18.01 11.10 3.71
C LEU A 150 19.00 11.23 2.54
N PRO A 151 19.84 10.21 2.28
CA PRO A 151 20.68 10.17 1.10
C PRO A 151 19.84 9.98 -0.17
N ILE A 152 20.26 10.65 -1.23
CA ILE A 152 19.73 10.47 -2.59
C ILE A 152 20.81 9.74 -3.38
N GLY A 153 20.41 8.73 -4.14
CA GLY A 153 21.31 8.00 -5.03
C GLY A 153 21.75 8.83 -6.23
N ILE A 154 22.60 8.26 -7.08
CA ILE A 154 23.05 8.93 -8.31
C ILE A 154 22.00 8.69 -9.41
N PRO A 155 21.44 9.74 -10.03
CA PRO A 155 20.53 9.58 -11.16
C PRO A 155 21.17 8.82 -12.32
N GLY A 156 20.55 7.71 -12.73
CA GLY A 156 21.03 6.86 -13.83
C GLY A 156 20.19 6.91 -15.12
N GLY A 157 18.97 7.44 -15.04
CA GLY A 157 18.00 7.36 -16.14
C GLY A 157 17.61 8.69 -16.77
N LYS A 158 16.64 8.62 -17.69
CA LYS A 158 16.26 9.75 -18.59
C LYS A 158 15.03 10.54 -18.14
N GLY A 159 14.83 10.68 -16.83
CA GLY A 159 13.74 11.50 -16.27
C GLY A 159 13.79 12.94 -16.78
N ARG A 160 12.62 13.56 -16.99
CA ARG A 160 12.54 14.96 -17.44
C ARG A 160 11.44 15.72 -16.70
N ALA A 161 11.71 16.96 -16.36
CA ALA A 161 10.68 17.87 -15.84
C ALA A 161 9.54 18.01 -16.86
N GLY A 162 8.30 18.02 -16.36
CA GLY A 162 7.08 18.05 -17.17
C GLY A 162 6.65 16.70 -17.75
N ALA A 163 7.40 15.60 -17.56
CA ALA A 163 6.87 14.27 -17.83
C ALA A 163 5.66 14.02 -16.93
N SER A 164 4.52 13.62 -17.50
CA SER A 164 3.26 13.45 -16.78
C SER A 164 2.58 12.14 -17.16
N LEU A 165 1.95 11.48 -16.19
CA LEU A 165 1.15 10.29 -16.48
C LEU A 165 -0.04 10.64 -17.37
N PRO A 166 -0.24 9.91 -18.48
CA PRO A 166 -1.46 10.01 -19.26
C PRO A 166 -2.69 9.74 -18.41
N MET A 167 -3.79 10.45 -18.67
CA MET A 167 -5.04 10.31 -17.91
C MET A 167 -5.53 8.86 -17.85
N ALA A 168 -5.40 8.09 -18.94
CA ALA A 168 -5.79 6.67 -19.02
C ALA A 168 -4.98 5.74 -18.07
N LEU A 169 -3.85 6.21 -17.54
CA LEU A 169 -3.01 5.46 -16.61
C LEU A 169 -3.20 5.91 -15.15
N ARG A 170 -3.91 7.02 -14.89
CA ARG A 170 -4.19 7.47 -13.53
C ARG A 170 -5.23 6.55 -12.86
N GLN A 171 -5.16 6.43 -11.53
CA GLN A 171 -6.13 5.67 -10.74
C GLN A 171 -7.16 6.62 -10.13
N SER A 172 -8.43 6.22 -10.16
CA SER A 172 -9.47 6.91 -9.38
C SER A 172 -9.45 6.38 -7.94
N LEU A 173 -9.43 7.28 -6.96
CA LEU A 173 -9.26 6.93 -5.54
C LEU A 173 -10.48 7.26 -4.66
N GLY A 174 -11.53 7.86 -5.23
CA GLY A 174 -12.75 8.25 -4.53
C GLY A 174 -13.90 7.24 -4.65
N GLY A 175 -14.95 7.45 -3.86
CA GLY A 175 -16.19 6.66 -3.91
C GLY A 175 -16.11 5.30 -3.21
N GLU A 176 -17.11 4.44 -3.50
CA GLU A 176 -17.16 3.06 -3.03
C GLU A 176 -16.20 2.18 -3.85
N VAL A 177 -15.28 1.50 -3.17
CA VAL A 177 -14.24 0.66 -3.78
C VAL A 177 -14.71 -0.78 -3.89
N TYR A 178 -14.60 -1.38 -5.08
CA TYR A 178 -14.95 -2.78 -5.30
C TYR A 178 -13.68 -3.63 -5.19
N LEU A 179 -13.66 -4.54 -4.21
CA LEU A 179 -12.50 -5.37 -3.90
C LEU A 179 -12.81 -6.82 -4.33
N ARG A 180 -12.10 -7.32 -5.33
CA ARG A 180 -12.31 -8.68 -5.83
C ARG A 180 -11.63 -9.70 -4.91
N VAL A 181 -12.39 -10.73 -4.54
CA VAL A 181 -12.01 -11.75 -3.56
C VAL A 181 -12.15 -13.12 -4.19
N VAL A 182 -11.09 -13.92 -4.11
CA VAL A 182 -11.21 -15.37 -4.34
C VAL A 182 -11.66 -15.99 -3.01
N PRO A 183 -12.85 -16.62 -2.93
CA PRO A 183 -13.31 -17.29 -1.72
C PRO A 183 -12.31 -18.35 -1.25
N GLY A 184 -12.10 -18.42 0.06
CA GLY A 184 -11.10 -19.28 0.70
C GLY A 184 -11.71 -20.58 1.23
N LEU A 185 -10.86 -21.47 1.73
CA LEU A 185 -11.31 -22.76 2.29
C LEU A 185 -12.30 -22.59 3.45
N TYR A 186 -12.13 -21.56 4.28
CA TYR A 186 -13.03 -21.30 5.40
C TYR A 186 -14.25 -20.47 5.03
N TYR A 187 -14.45 -20.15 3.73
CA TYR A 187 -15.70 -19.56 3.25
C TYR A 187 -16.90 -20.45 3.58
N GLU A 188 -16.75 -21.77 3.38
CA GLU A 188 -17.75 -22.79 3.68
C GLU A 188 -18.10 -22.89 5.17
N ARG A 189 -17.33 -22.23 6.05
CA ARG A 189 -17.66 -22.14 7.48
C ARG A 189 -18.72 -21.09 7.76
N LEU A 190 -18.97 -20.16 6.87
CA LEU A 190 -20.05 -19.18 7.01
C LEU A 190 -21.41 -19.87 6.82
N THR A 191 -22.43 -19.35 7.48
CA THR A 191 -23.80 -19.67 7.10
C THR A 191 -24.09 -19.07 5.70
N GLU A 192 -24.99 -19.68 4.95
CA GLU A 192 -25.38 -19.19 3.61
C GLU A 192 -25.81 -17.71 3.64
N PHE A 193 -26.54 -17.32 4.68
CA PHE A 193 -26.96 -15.94 4.90
C PHE A 193 -25.77 -15.00 5.14
N ALA A 194 -24.81 -15.39 5.98
CA ALA A 194 -23.60 -14.59 6.25
C ALA A 194 -22.70 -14.48 5.01
N ALA A 195 -22.57 -15.57 4.25
CA ALA A 195 -21.83 -15.61 3.00
C ALA A 195 -22.43 -14.64 1.96
N THR A 196 -23.76 -14.60 1.87
CA THR A 196 -24.49 -13.68 0.99
C THR A 196 -24.38 -12.23 1.45
N SER A 197 -24.52 -11.97 2.76
CA SER A 197 -24.42 -10.61 3.31
C SER A 197 -23.02 -10.02 3.11
N PHE A 198 -21.97 -10.83 3.23
CA PHE A 198 -20.59 -10.36 3.05
C PHE A 198 -20.35 -9.68 1.69
N PHE A 199 -20.86 -10.27 0.60
CA PHE A 199 -20.70 -9.75 -0.76
C PHE A 199 -21.79 -8.74 -1.18
N SER A 200 -22.95 -8.75 -0.52
CA SER A 200 -24.07 -7.85 -0.87
C SER A 200 -24.11 -6.56 -0.05
N GLU A 201 -23.41 -6.50 1.08
CA GLU A 201 -23.37 -5.30 1.93
C GLU A 201 -22.17 -4.39 1.60
N SER A 202 -22.27 -3.14 2.04
CA SER A 202 -21.21 -2.15 1.94
C SER A 202 -20.52 -2.02 3.29
N TRP A 203 -19.19 -2.09 3.29
CA TRP A 203 -18.34 -2.04 4.46
C TRP A 203 -17.59 -0.70 4.52
N SER A 204 -17.30 -0.19 5.70
CA SER A 204 -16.51 1.02 5.90
C SER A 204 -15.14 0.69 6.48
N VAL A 205 -14.08 1.30 5.97
CA VAL A 205 -12.76 1.22 6.59
C VAL A 205 -12.79 1.83 7.99
N GLY A 206 -12.31 1.09 8.98
CA GLY A 206 -12.15 1.55 10.35
C GLY A 206 -10.97 2.52 10.50
N SER A 207 -10.97 3.31 11.57
CA SER A 207 -9.88 4.26 11.88
C SER A 207 -8.58 3.55 12.27
N GLU A 208 -8.64 2.27 12.63
CA GLU A 208 -7.50 1.45 13.02
C GLU A 208 -6.74 0.87 11.82
N ALA A 209 -7.12 1.21 10.58
CA ALA A 209 -6.45 0.71 9.37
C ALA A 209 -4.99 1.15 9.30
N ASP A 210 -4.10 0.19 9.09
CA ASP A 210 -2.66 0.42 8.99
C ASP A 210 -1.99 -0.47 7.93
N ARG A 211 -0.65 -0.56 7.97
CA ARG A 211 0.12 -1.38 7.01
C ARG A 211 0.03 -2.88 7.27
N ILE A 212 -0.38 -3.30 8.46
CA ILE A 212 -0.56 -4.71 8.84
C ILE A 212 -1.89 -5.21 8.30
N GLY A 213 -2.97 -4.44 8.51
CA GLY A 213 -4.28 -4.83 8.02
C GLY A 213 -5.33 -3.73 8.05
N TYR A 214 -6.30 -3.89 7.16
CA TYR A 214 -7.45 -3.00 7.03
C TYR A 214 -8.67 -3.65 7.66
N ARG A 215 -9.19 -3.03 8.72
CA ARG A 215 -10.41 -3.45 9.40
C ARG A 215 -11.62 -2.79 8.75
N PHE A 216 -12.64 -3.58 8.45
CA PHE A 216 -13.87 -3.14 7.82
C PHE A 216 -15.04 -3.28 8.81
N LYS A 217 -15.88 -2.26 8.90
CA LYS A 217 -16.98 -2.12 9.86
C LYS A 217 -18.30 -1.76 9.17
N GLY A 218 -19.40 -1.81 9.92
CA GLY A 218 -20.70 -1.30 9.47
C GLY A 218 -21.52 -2.27 8.62
N GLY A 219 -20.98 -3.45 8.30
CA GLY A 219 -21.76 -4.58 7.83
C GLY A 219 -22.33 -5.40 8.98
N ARG A 220 -23.19 -6.35 8.64
CA ARG A 220 -23.78 -7.28 9.59
C ARG A 220 -22.75 -8.28 10.09
N ALA A 221 -22.87 -8.67 11.35
CA ALA A 221 -22.08 -9.75 11.91
C ALA A 221 -22.28 -11.04 11.11
N LEU A 222 -21.17 -11.62 10.65
CA LEU A 222 -21.11 -12.88 9.95
C LEU A 222 -21.22 -14.03 10.97
N THR A 223 -22.09 -14.98 10.68
CA THR A 223 -22.28 -16.17 11.52
C THR A 223 -21.61 -17.39 10.88
N PHE A 224 -21.03 -18.22 11.73
CA PHE A 224 -20.37 -19.46 11.32
C PHE A 224 -21.29 -20.67 11.60
N GLN A 225 -21.18 -21.69 10.76
CA GLN A 225 -21.84 -22.97 10.99
C GLN A 225 -21.33 -23.59 12.31
N PRO A 226 -22.20 -24.18 13.14
CA PRO A 226 -21.78 -24.82 14.38
C PRO A 226 -20.72 -25.88 14.13
N ARG A 227 -19.69 -25.93 14.99
CA ARG A 227 -18.75 -27.05 15.06
C ARG A 227 -18.17 -27.19 16.44
N GLU A 228 -17.68 -28.39 16.73
CA GLU A 228 -16.66 -28.55 17.76
C GLU A 228 -15.33 -27.98 17.25
N GLN A 229 -14.68 -27.15 18.07
CA GLN A 229 -13.38 -26.59 17.72
C GLN A 229 -12.30 -27.67 17.79
N PRO A 230 -11.42 -27.76 16.79
CA PRO A 230 -10.36 -28.77 16.79
C PRO A 230 -9.38 -28.49 17.92
N PHE A 231 -8.73 -29.55 18.41
CA PHE A 231 -7.66 -29.42 19.38
C PHE A 231 -6.59 -28.43 18.89
N GLY A 232 -6.20 -27.49 19.75
CA GLY A 232 -5.23 -26.43 19.43
C GLY A 232 -5.83 -25.13 18.89
N ALA A 233 -7.13 -25.08 18.57
CA ALA A 233 -7.82 -23.83 18.25
C ALA A 233 -8.43 -23.18 19.51
N GLY A 234 -8.59 -21.86 19.49
CA GLY A 234 -9.37 -21.14 20.52
C GLY A 234 -10.88 -21.45 20.43
N SER A 235 -11.64 -20.99 21.43
CA SER A 235 -13.08 -21.27 21.54
C SER A 235 -13.96 -20.44 20.60
N ASP A 236 -13.43 -19.40 19.95
CA ASP A 236 -14.21 -18.55 19.06
C ASP A 236 -14.63 -19.33 17.79
N PRO A 237 -15.86 -19.17 17.28
CA PRO A 237 -16.32 -19.84 16.06
C PRO A 237 -15.41 -19.63 14.83
N SER A 238 -14.75 -18.48 14.76
CA SER A 238 -13.79 -18.13 13.70
C SER A 238 -12.40 -18.70 13.94
N ASN A 239 -12.11 -19.29 15.12
CA ASN A 239 -10.79 -19.85 15.37
C ASN A 239 -10.53 -21.12 14.57
N ILE A 240 -9.28 -21.31 14.17
CA ILE A 240 -8.74 -22.50 13.50
C ILE A 240 -7.44 -22.91 14.20
N VAL A 241 -6.93 -24.11 13.91
CA VAL A 241 -5.52 -24.40 14.20
C VAL A 241 -4.67 -23.48 13.33
N ASP A 242 -3.62 -22.92 13.90
CA ASP A 242 -2.79 -21.91 13.25
C ASP A 242 -2.40 -22.31 11.82
N SER A 243 -2.58 -21.37 10.90
CA SER A 243 -2.31 -21.55 9.47
C SER A 243 -1.58 -20.32 8.92
N CYS A 244 -0.90 -20.50 7.79
CA CYS A 244 -0.25 -19.41 7.07
C CYS A 244 -1.28 -18.48 6.44
N TYR A 245 -1.06 -17.18 6.55
CA TYR A 245 -1.96 -16.15 6.01
C TYR A 245 -1.39 -15.53 4.74
N PRO A 246 -2.00 -15.70 3.56
CA PRO A 246 -1.56 -14.97 2.38
C PRO A 246 -1.80 -13.46 2.54
N ILE A 247 -0.96 -12.64 1.93
CA ILE A 247 -1.23 -11.20 1.80
C ILE A 247 -2.56 -11.02 1.05
N GLY A 248 -3.44 -10.17 1.59
CA GLY A 248 -4.80 -10.00 1.11
C GLY A 248 -5.83 -10.92 1.77
N SER A 249 -5.42 -11.86 2.65
CA SER A 249 -6.37 -12.74 3.34
C SER A 249 -7.37 -11.94 4.17
N ILE A 250 -8.62 -12.41 4.20
CA ILE A 250 -9.71 -11.79 4.94
C ILE A 250 -10.05 -12.63 6.16
N GLN A 251 -9.70 -12.13 7.34
CA GLN A 251 -10.07 -12.74 8.62
C GLN A 251 -11.32 -12.07 9.17
N VAL A 252 -12.15 -12.82 9.89
CA VAL A 252 -13.33 -12.23 10.53
C VAL A 252 -13.44 -12.70 11.99
N PRO A 253 -12.60 -12.18 12.90
CA PRO A 253 -12.65 -12.53 14.32
C PRO A 253 -14.06 -12.30 14.89
N ALA A 254 -14.60 -13.30 15.59
CA ALA A 254 -15.95 -13.31 16.16
C ALA A 254 -17.09 -13.00 15.15
N GLY A 255 -16.79 -13.00 13.84
CA GLY A 255 -17.75 -12.64 12.80
C GLY A 255 -18.03 -11.14 12.64
N LEU A 256 -17.38 -10.25 13.40
CA LEU A 256 -17.82 -8.85 13.48
C LEU A 256 -17.21 -7.97 12.38
N GLU A 257 -15.89 -8.02 12.23
CA GLU A 257 -15.15 -7.06 11.43
C GLU A 257 -14.20 -7.81 10.49
N PRO A 258 -14.44 -7.80 9.17
CA PRO A 258 -13.48 -8.32 8.21
C PRO A 258 -12.16 -7.53 8.29
N ILE A 259 -11.06 -8.24 8.36
CA ILE A 259 -9.71 -7.70 8.40
C ILE A 259 -8.96 -8.22 7.19
N VAL A 260 -8.64 -7.33 6.25
CA VAL A 260 -7.78 -7.66 5.10
C VAL A 260 -6.33 -7.44 5.50
N LEU A 261 -5.55 -8.51 5.57
CA LEU A 261 -4.12 -8.43 5.84
C LEU A 261 -3.37 -7.80 4.66
N HIS A 262 -2.44 -6.88 4.94
CA HIS A 262 -1.69 -6.14 3.93
C HIS A 262 -0.17 -6.38 4.07
N ARG A 263 0.67 -5.51 3.53
CA ARG A 263 2.08 -5.80 3.26
C ARG A 263 2.97 -5.93 4.47
N ASP A 264 2.57 -5.42 5.64
CA ASP A 264 3.28 -5.64 6.91
C ASP A 264 2.59 -6.71 7.79
N ALA A 265 1.74 -7.55 7.18
CA ALA A 265 0.95 -8.56 7.88
C ALA A 265 1.78 -9.61 8.65
N VAL A 266 1.15 -10.19 9.67
CA VAL A 266 1.65 -11.39 10.32
C VAL A 266 1.54 -12.60 9.39
N SER A 267 2.55 -13.47 9.42
CA SER A 267 2.65 -14.61 8.49
C SER A 267 1.65 -15.74 8.69
N GLY A 268 1.06 -15.83 9.88
CA GLY A 268 0.09 -16.87 10.23
C GLY A 268 -0.57 -16.61 11.58
N GLY A 269 -1.56 -17.44 11.88
CA GLY A 269 -2.31 -17.40 13.14
C GLY A 269 -3.58 -18.24 13.09
N GLY A 270 -4.38 -18.12 14.15
CA GLY A 270 -5.53 -19.00 14.41
C GLY A 270 -6.91 -18.45 14.05
N TYR A 271 -7.02 -17.53 13.09
CA TYR A 271 -8.30 -17.02 12.58
C TYR A 271 -8.60 -17.55 11.17
N ALA A 272 -9.84 -18.01 10.97
CA ALA A 272 -10.35 -18.46 9.70
C ALA A 272 -10.26 -17.35 8.65
N MET A 273 -9.74 -17.71 7.48
CA MET A 273 -9.69 -16.83 6.31
C MET A 273 -10.82 -17.18 5.34
N ILE A 274 -11.80 -16.29 5.21
CA ILE A 274 -12.98 -16.51 4.35
C ILE A 274 -12.68 -16.29 2.86
N GLY A 275 -11.54 -15.72 2.54
CA GLY A 275 -11.12 -15.42 1.18
C GLY A 275 -9.83 -14.62 1.14
N THR A 276 -9.38 -14.30 -0.07
CA THR A 276 -8.20 -13.46 -0.30
C THR A 276 -8.54 -12.40 -1.33
N VAL A 277 -8.36 -11.13 -0.99
CA VAL A 277 -8.39 -10.03 -1.97
C VAL A 277 -7.28 -10.26 -2.98
N ILE A 278 -7.62 -10.20 -4.27
CA ILE A 278 -6.65 -10.47 -5.32
C ILE A 278 -5.51 -9.44 -5.28
N SER A 279 -4.30 -9.87 -5.65
CA SER A 279 -3.11 -9.00 -5.59
C SER A 279 -3.26 -7.70 -6.41
N ALA A 280 -4.06 -7.72 -7.48
CA ALA A 280 -4.29 -6.57 -8.35
C ALA A 280 -5.12 -5.44 -7.68
N ASP A 281 -5.82 -5.74 -6.58
CA ASP A 281 -6.70 -4.79 -5.88
C ASP A 281 -6.09 -4.32 -4.55
N LEU A 282 -4.93 -4.84 -4.13
CA LEU A 282 -4.26 -4.44 -2.89
C LEU A 282 -3.83 -2.97 -2.88
N ASP A 283 -3.43 -2.45 -4.05
CA ASP A 283 -3.09 -1.03 -4.22
C ASP A 283 -4.30 -0.13 -3.90
N LEU A 284 -5.51 -0.58 -4.26
CA LEU A 284 -6.75 0.15 -3.94
C LEU A 284 -6.95 0.26 -2.44
N ILE A 285 -6.76 -0.85 -1.71
CA ILE A 285 -6.85 -0.87 -0.24
C ILE A 285 -5.80 0.09 0.37
N GLY A 286 -4.58 0.10 -0.16
CA GLY A 286 -3.52 1.02 0.24
C GLY A 286 -3.87 2.50 0.09
N GLN A 287 -4.89 2.83 -0.71
CA GLN A 287 -5.40 4.19 -0.88
C GLN A 287 -6.68 4.48 -0.10
N MET A 288 -7.31 3.48 0.52
CA MET A 288 -8.56 3.72 1.22
C MET A 288 -8.35 4.53 2.50
N GLN A 289 -9.16 5.59 2.68
CA GLN A 289 -9.20 6.40 3.89
C GLN A 289 -10.18 5.82 4.92
N PRO A 290 -10.06 6.18 6.23
CA PRO A 290 -11.09 5.88 7.22
C PRO A 290 -12.49 6.32 6.75
N ASN A 291 -13.50 5.51 7.05
CA ASN A 291 -14.90 5.63 6.64
C ASN A 291 -15.20 5.42 5.15
N GLN A 292 -14.18 5.33 4.28
CA GLN A 292 -14.41 5.03 2.86
C GLN A 292 -15.09 3.68 2.71
N LYS A 293 -16.05 3.63 1.78
CA LYS A 293 -16.86 2.44 1.53
C LYS A 293 -16.14 1.45 0.63
N ALA A 294 -16.29 0.16 0.93
CA ALA A 294 -15.90 -0.93 0.07
C ALA A 294 -17.00 -1.98 -0.05
N ARG A 295 -17.02 -2.64 -1.19
CA ARG A 295 -17.83 -3.82 -1.45
C ARG A 295 -16.94 -4.95 -1.90
N PHE A 296 -17.02 -6.08 -1.23
CA PHE A 296 -16.31 -7.28 -1.66
C PHE A 296 -17.07 -7.95 -2.81
N VAL A 297 -16.35 -8.46 -3.80
CA VAL A 297 -16.92 -9.12 -4.98
C VAL A 297 -16.25 -10.47 -5.14
N ALA A 298 -17.03 -11.55 -5.10
CA ALA A 298 -16.50 -12.89 -5.36
C ALA A 298 -16.04 -12.99 -6.83
N VAL A 299 -14.85 -13.55 -7.04
CA VAL A 299 -14.30 -13.85 -8.37
C VAL A 299 -13.69 -15.25 -8.40
N THR A 300 -13.58 -15.82 -9.59
CA THR A 300 -12.87 -17.07 -9.81
C THR A 300 -11.35 -16.88 -9.80
N LEU A 301 -10.61 -17.99 -9.72
CA LEU A 301 -9.16 -17.95 -9.85
C LEU A 301 -8.73 -17.45 -11.23
N GLU A 302 -9.45 -17.83 -12.29
CA GLU A 302 -9.19 -17.41 -13.66
C GLU A 302 -9.35 -15.88 -13.83
N GLU A 303 -10.42 -15.32 -13.26
CA GLU A 303 -10.65 -13.87 -13.25
C GLU A 303 -9.55 -13.12 -12.47
N ALA A 304 -9.12 -13.68 -11.34
CA ALA A 304 -7.99 -13.14 -10.57
C ALA A 304 -6.68 -13.15 -11.37
N LEU A 305 -6.40 -14.22 -12.12
CA LEU A 305 -5.22 -14.33 -12.98
C LEU A 305 -5.25 -13.34 -14.15
N GLU A 306 -6.41 -13.14 -14.79
CA GLU A 306 -6.55 -12.15 -15.86
C GLU A 306 -6.42 -10.71 -15.33
N ALA A 307 -6.96 -10.43 -14.14
CA ALA A 307 -6.74 -9.17 -13.44
C ALA A 307 -5.25 -8.91 -13.18
N ARG A 308 -4.51 -9.93 -12.71
CA ARG A 308 -3.06 -9.84 -12.50
C ARG A 308 -2.30 -9.58 -13.81
N LYS A 309 -2.71 -10.20 -14.91
CA LYS A 309 -2.13 -9.97 -16.25
C LYS A 309 -2.39 -8.55 -16.73
N SER A 310 -3.61 -8.05 -16.54
CA SER A 310 -3.99 -6.67 -16.85
C SER A 310 -3.18 -5.66 -16.04
N TYR A 311 -2.99 -5.91 -14.74
CA TYR A 311 -2.14 -5.10 -13.88
C TYR A 311 -0.69 -5.04 -14.38
N LYS A 312 -0.09 -6.20 -14.70
CA LYS A 312 1.26 -6.28 -15.29
C LYS A 312 1.37 -5.53 -16.62
N LYS A 313 0.34 -5.61 -17.47
CA LYS A 313 0.30 -4.87 -18.73
C LYS A 313 0.28 -3.35 -18.49
N LYS A 314 -0.42 -2.88 -17.46
CA LYS A 314 -0.43 -1.46 -17.06
C LYS A 314 0.97 -0.99 -16.63
N LEU A 315 1.65 -1.76 -15.79
CA LEU A 315 3.05 -1.47 -15.40
C LEU A 315 4.00 -1.47 -16.60
N ALA A 316 3.88 -2.46 -17.50
CA ALA A 316 4.69 -2.50 -18.72
C ALA A 316 4.40 -1.32 -19.66
N CYS A 317 3.19 -0.78 -19.67
CA CYS A 317 2.85 0.44 -20.40
C CYS A 317 3.59 1.65 -19.82
N LEU A 318 3.62 1.80 -18.50
CA LEU A 318 4.44 2.83 -17.84
C LEU A 318 5.90 2.73 -18.29
N SER A 319 6.48 1.52 -18.25
CA SER A 319 7.90 1.31 -18.57
C SER A 319 8.26 1.63 -20.01
N LYS A 320 7.30 1.49 -20.92
CA LYS A 320 7.46 1.89 -22.32
C LYS A 320 7.37 3.41 -22.52
N LEU A 321 6.52 4.08 -21.74
CA LEU A 321 6.33 5.53 -21.82
C LEU A 321 7.47 6.30 -21.16
N PHE A 322 8.01 5.76 -20.07
CA PHE A 322 9.05 6.37 -19.25
C PHE A 322 10.21 5.38 -19.06
N PRO A 323 11.03 5.18 -20.10
CA PRO A 323 12.17 4.27 -19.99
C PRO A 323 13.19 4.85 -18.99
N SER A 324 13.57 4.01 -18.02
CA SER A 324 14.67 4.27 -17.08
C SER A 324 16.02 4.20 -17.79
#